data_AF-A0A497XRJ9-F1
#
_entry.id   AF-A0A497XRJ9-F1
#
_cell.length_a   1.000
_cell.length_b   1.000
_cell.length_c   1.000
_cell.angle_alpha   90.00
_cell.angle_beta   90.00
_cell.angle_gamma   90.00
#
_symmetry.space_group_name_H-M   'P 1'
#
loop_
_entity.id
_entity.type
_entity.pdbx_description
1 polymer ?
#
loop_
_entity_poly.entity_id
_entity_poly.type
_entity_poly.pdbx_seq_one_letter_code
_entity_poly.pdbx_strand_id
1 'polypeptide(L)'
;MHVLLIGLGNMGMKYLAKLEELQELPVLCDVDPYKNIERYPFYCHFGEVKEEIKRVIVAVNPEQHVAIAREFLSRDIPVLLEKPPARKSSEFREIAENKNLEISEIELYSYPVKNFPRGVEVREILVERLNKGRGYINPLWDLAWHDMYILQYLFGELKLEDFKEGKVWELTGTAGGIPFRIRVAWEYEGNVVRRWVLKTSKGDILMDLLKEEIAYDGKVLRKNQGDKLREMVEDFLKGMRREGSAERALKNLELLESLT
;
A
#
# COMPACT_ATOMS: atom_id res chain seq x y z
N MET A 1 18.42 14.82 -4.12
CA MET A 1 17.20 15.19 -4.88
C MET A 1 16.26 15.94 -3.93
N HIS A 2 15.57 16.99 -4.36
CA HIS A 2 14.68 17.73 -3.45
C HIS A 2 13.33 17.04 -3.37
N VAL A 3 13.15 16.25 -2.31
CA VAL A 3 11.91 15.52 -2.01
C VAL A 3 11.19 16.26 -0.90
N LEU A 4 9.92 16.58 -1.10
CA LEU A 4 9.06 17.09 -0.04
C LEU A 4 8.34 15.93 0.64
N LEU A 5 8.49 15.80 1.95
CA LEU A 5 7.75 14.85 2.78
C LEU A 5 6.68 15.61 3.58
N ILE A 6 5.41 15.35 3.28
CA ILE A 6 4.26 15.98 3.93
C ILE A 6 3.60 15.01 4.89
N GLY A 7 3.59 15.36 6.17
CA GLY A 7 3.10 14.53 7.27
C GLY A 7 4.21 13.71 7.92
N LEU A 8 4.53 14.02 9.17
CA LEU A 8 5.53 13.37 10.02
C LEU A 8 4.86 12.54 11.13
N GLY A 9 3.74 11.89 10.80
CA GLY A 9 3.14 10.86 11.67
C GLY A 9 3.95 9.56 11.66
N ASN A 10 3.36 8.47 12.16
CA ASN A 10 4.03 7.16 12.23
C ASN A 10 4.57 6.67 10.88
N MET A 11 3.81 6.84 9.79
CA MET A 11 4.30 6.48 8.45
C MET A 11 5.27 7.51 7.89
N GLY A 12 5.02 8.80 8.09
CA GLY A 12 5.93 9.89 7.72
C GLY A 12 7.35 9.69 8.27
N MET A 13 7.47 9.35 9.55
CA MET A 13 8.77 9.07 10.16
C MET A 13 9.47 7.85 9.57
N LYS A 14 8.73 6.83 9.10
CA LYS A 14 9.32 5.69 8.38
C LYS A 14 9.83 6.10 7.00
N TYR A 15 9.09 6.94 6.28
CA TYR A 15 9.56 7.52 5.03
C TYR A 15 10.83 8.35 5.23
N LEU A 16 10.84 9.20 6.26
CA LEU A 16 12.02 9.99 6.60
C LEU A 16 13.24 9.10 6.86
N ALA A 17 13.08 8.04 7.67
CA ALA A 17 14.16 7.08 7.91
C ALA A 17 14.66 6.43 6.61
N LYS A 18 13.78 6.09 5.67
CA LYS A 18 14.20 5.56 4.36
C LYS A 18 14.91 6.60 3.50
N LEU A 19 14.45 7.85 3.50
CA LEU A 19 15.11 8.95 2.79
C LEU A 19 16.52 9.18 3.33
N GLU A 20 16.70 9.12 4.65
CA GLU A 20 18.01 9.22 5.31
C GLU A 20 18.95 8.06 4.96
N GLU A 21 18.44 6.82 4.97
CA GLU A 21 19.20 5.64 4.53
C GLU A 21 19.63 5.74 3.06
N LEU A 22 18.83 6.40 2.23
CA LEU A 22 19.11 6.68 0.82
C LEU A 22 19.93 7.97 0.62
N GLN A 23 20.38 8.61 1.71
CA GLN A 23 21.17 9.85 1.70
C GLN A 23 20.48 11.03 1.00
N GLU A 24 19.15 11.05 1.02
CA GLU A 24 18.35 12.18 0.57
C GLU A 24 18.24 13.24 1.68
N LEU A 25 18.19 14.51 1.28
CA LEU A 25 17.98 15.66 2.16
C LEU A 25 16.58 16.23 1.89
N PRO A 26 15.53 15.71 2.56
CA PRO A 26 14.18 16.15 2.30
C PRO A 26 13.90 17.55 2.82
N VAL A 27 12.88 18.18 2.23
CA VAL A 27 12.13 19.27 2.85
C VAL A 27 10.98 18.62 3.62
N LEU A 28 10.77 19.04 4.86
CA LEU A 28 9.74 18.50 5.73
C LEU A 28 8.56 19.46 5.81
N CYS A 29 7.35 18.91 5.84
CA CYS A 29 6.13 19.66 6.07
C CYS A 29 5.22 18.90 7.04
N ASP A 30 4.83 19.52 8.14
CA ASP A 30 3.77 19.03 9.03
C ASP A 30 3.09 20.23 9.69
N VAL A 31 1.78 20.13 9.90
CA VAL A 31 1.00 21.20 10.56
C VAL A 31 1.43 21.41 12.02
N ASP A 32 2.03 20.40 12.63
CA ASP A 32 2.57 20.46 13.99
C ASP A 32 4.03 20.96 13.99
N PRO A 33 4.30 22.20 14.46
CA PRO A 33 5.64 22.75 14.49
C PRO A 33 6.61 22.00 15.41
N TYR A 34 6.10 21.22 16.37
CA TYR A 34 6.94 20.45 17.29
C TYR A 34 7.57 19.21 16.64
N LYS A 35 7.15 18.86 15.43
CA LYS A 35 7.78 17.78 14.64
C LYS A 35 8.93 18.25 13.77
N ASN A 36 9.35 19.50 13.91
CA ASN A 36 10.54 20.01 13.25
C ASN A 36 11.78 19.18 13.63
N ILE A 37 12.61 18.89 12.64
CA ILE A 37 13.89 18.22 12.79
C ILE A 37 14.94 19.15 12.20
N GLU A 38 15.67 19.86 13.06
CA GLU A 38 16.49 21.05 12.74
C GLU A 38 17.45 20.90 11.54
N ARG A 39 17.89 19.68 11.24
CA ARG A 39 18.77 19.40 10.09
C ARG A 39 18.10 19.55 8.72
N TYR A 40 16.77 19.67 8.66
CA TYR A 40 16.01 19.78 7.41
C TYR A 40 15.19 21.08 7.37
N PRO A 41 15.01 21.71 6.19
CA PRO A 41 14.02 22.76 6.03
C PRO A 41 12.63 22.25 6.43
N PHE A 42 11.90 23.04 7.20
CA PHE A 42 10.61 22.66 7.77
C PHE A 42 9.58 23.76 7.55
N TYR A 43 8.39 23.36 7.09
CA TYR A 43 7.26 24.25 6.85
C TYR A 43 5.99 23.73 7.53
N CYS A 44 5.17 24.62 8.07
CA CYS A 44 3.89 24.24 8.65
C CYS A 44 2.78 24.07 7.60
N HIS A 45 3.01 24.56 6.38
CA HIS A 45 2.06 24.48 5.28
C HIS A 45 2.78 24.24 3.95
N PHE A 46 2.30 23.29 3.16
CA PHE A 46 2.96 22.87 1.92
C PHE A 46 3.00 23.98 0.84
N GLY A 47 2.05 24.93 0.89
CA GLY A 47 2.04 26.10 0.02
C GLY A 47 3.08 27.17 0.36
N GLU A 48 3.78 27.06 1.49
CA GLU A 48 4.83 27.99 1.91
C GLU A 48 6.24 27.52 1.53
N VAL A 49 6.37 26.28 1.03
CA VAL A 49 7.64 25.66 0.63
C VAL A 49 8.30 26.51 -0.46
N LYS A 50 9.54 26.94 -0.21
CA LYS A 50 10.29 27.84 -1.11
C LYS A 50 11.30 27.10 -1.99
N GLU A 51 11.65 25.88 -1.59
CA GLU A 51 12.59 25.02 -2.28
C GLU A 51 11.99 24.50 -3.58
N GLU A 52 12.85 24.27 -4.58
CA GLU A 52 12.45 23.61 -5.81
C GLU A 52 12.20 22.12 -5.54
N ILE A 53 10.93 21.72 -5.50
CA ILE A 53 10.53 20.34 -5.22
C ILE A 53 10.45 19.51 -6.50
N LYS A 54 11.13 18.36 -6.52
CA LYS A 54 11.14 17.43 -7.66
C LYS A 54 10.19 16.25 -7.49
N ARG A 55 9.88 15.87 -6.25
CA ARG A 55 9.00 14.76 -5.89
C ARG A 55 8.36 15.02 -4.53
N VAL A 56 7.17 14.49 -4.32
CA VAL A 56 6.42 14.64 -3.06
C VAL A 56 6.01 13.28 -2.53
N ILE A 57 6.17 13.08 -1.22
CA ILE A 57 5.60 11.95 -0.49
C ILE A 57 4.54 12.51 0.47
N VAL A 58 3.31 12.00 0.39
CA VAL A 58 2.17 12.46 1.20
C VAL A 58 1.76 11.36 2.18
N ALA A 59 1.97 11.59 3.47
CA ALA A 59 1.70 10.67 4.58
C ALA A 59 0.85 11.31 5.69
N VAL A 60 -0.13 12.13 5.30
CA VAL A 60 -1.13 12.75 6.20
C VAL A 60 -2.42 11.93 6.26
N ASN A 61 -3.47 12.47 6.89
CA ASN A 61 -4.81 11.85 6.89
C ASN A 61 -5.38 11.76 5.45
N PRO A 62 -6.00 10.63 5.05
CA PRO A 62 -6.65 10.48 3.73
C PRO A 62 -7.62 11.59 3.33
N GLU A 63 -8.24 12.30 4.27
CA GLU A 63 -9.10 13.46 3.99
C GLU A 63 -8.38 14.60 3.23
N GLN A 64 -7.07 14.73 3.42
CA GLN A 64 -6.27 15.80 2.83
C GLN A 64 -5.47 15.35 1.60
N HIS A 65 -5.43 14.04 1.32
CA HIS A 65 -4.59 13.46 0.28
C HIS A 65 -4.87 14.05 -1.10
N VAL A 66 -6.14 14.06 -1.53
CA VAL A 66 -6.50 14.53 -2.87
C VAL A 66 -6.17 16.01 -3.05
N ALA A 67 -6.50 16.85 -2.06
CA ALA A 67 -6.22 18.28 -2.11
C ALA A 67 -4.72 18.59 -2.23
N ILE A 68 -3.90 17.93 -1.41
CA ILE A 68 -2.44 18.08 -1.42
C ILE A 68 -1.86 17.54 -2.72
N ALA A 69 -2.24 16.33 -3.14
CA ALA A 69 -1.72 15.73 -4.36
C ALA A 69 -2.05 16.56 -5.60
N ARG A 70 -3.28 17.08 -5.70
CA ARG A 70 -3.72 17.92 -6.83
C ARG A 70 -2.81 19.14 -7.02
N GLU A 71 -2.40 19.79 -5.93
CA GLU A 71 -1.50 20.95 -5.98
C GLU A 71 -0.20 20.62 -6.74
N PHE A 72 0.46 19.53 -6.39
CA PHE A 72 1.75 19.15 -6.98
C PHE A 72 1.60 18.48 -8.35
N LEU A 73 0.59 17.65 -8.53
CA LEU A 73 0.30 16.99 -9.80
C LEU A 73 -0.06 18.01 -10.90
N SER A 74 -0.72 19.12 -10.56
CA SER A 74 -1.02 20.21 -11.50
C SER A 74 0.23 20.91 -12.06
N ARG A 75 1.38 20.73 -11.38
CA ARG A 75 2.69 21.27 -11.74
C ARG A 75 3.62 20.20 -12.33
N ASP A 76 3.06 19.05 -12.73
CA ASP A 76 3.80 17.88 -13.21
C ASP A 76 4.81 17.29 -12.22
N ILE A 77 4.65 17.54 -10.91
CA ILE A 77 5.53 16.99 -9.87
C ILE A 77 5.02 15.60 -9.46
N PRO A 78 5.85 14.54 -9.52
CA PRO A 78 5.50 13.21 -9.04
C PRO A 78 5.11 13.16 -7.57
N VAL A 79 4.03 12.43 -7.27
CA VAL A 79 3.47 12.26 -5.92
C VAL A 79 3.38 10.78 -5.60
N LEU A 80 4.03 10.36 -4.50
CA LEU A 80 3.77 9.08 -3.83
C LEU A 80 2.82 9.33 -2.67
N LEU A 81 1.68 8.68 -2.70
CA LEU A 81 0.60 8.92 -1.75
C LEU A 81 0.34 7.68 -0.90
N GLU A 82 0.26 7.85 0.42
CA GLU A 82 -0.07 6.77 1.33
C GLU A 82 -1.47 6.21 1.10
N LYS A 83 -1.67 4.95 1.50
CA LYS A 83 -2.99 4.30 1.42
C LYS A 83 -3.81 4.57 2.71
N PRO A 84 -5.16 4.55 2.64
CA PRO A 84 -5.95 4.66 1.42
C PRO A 84 -5.81 6.08 0.84
N PRO A 85 -5.92 6.26 -0.49
CA PRO A 85 -5.55 7.51 -1.13
C PRO A 85 -6.62 8.60 -1.06
N ALA A 86 -7.83 8.25 -0.63
CA ALA A 86 -8.92 9.15 -0.34
C ALA A 86 -9.91 8.43 0.59
N ARG A 87 -10.90 9.17 1.09
CA ARG A 87 -12.07 8.55 1.74
C ARG A 87 -13.18 8.18 0.77
N LYS A 88 -13.20 8.80 -0.41
CA LYS A 88 -14.20 8.53 -1.43
C LYS A 88 -13.58 8.27 -2.80
N SER A 89 -14.12 7.30 -3.53
CA SER A 89 -13.74 7.02 -4.93
C SER A 89 -13.98 8.25 -5.80
N SER A 90 -15.13 8.92 -5.62
CA SER A 90 -15.50 10.14 -6.36
C SER A 90 -14.47 11.27 -6.25
N GLU A 91 -13.93 11.52 -5.06
CA GLU A 91 -12.86 12.52 -4.83
C GLU A 91 -11.54 12.05 -5.46
N PHE A 92 -11.20 10.76 -5.31
CA PHE A 92 -9.95 10.22 -5.84
C PHE A 92 -9.89 10.24 -7.37
N ARG A 93 -11.04 10.07 -8.06
CA ARG A 93 -11.13 10.14 -9.53
C ARG A 93 -10.56 11.44 -10.10
N GLU A 94 -10.59 12.53 -9.34
CA GLU A 94 -10.04 13.82 -9.78
C GLU A 94 -8.53 13.79 -10.04
N ILE A 95 -7.80 12.86 -9.42
CA ILE A 95 -6.35 12.74 -9.56
C ILE A 95 -5.90 11.36 -10.08
N ALA A 96 -6.78 10.36 -10.11
CA ALA A 96 -6.45 8.96 -10.39
C ALA A 96 -5.83 8.73 -11.79
N GLU A 97 -6.22 9.53 -12.78
CA GLU A 97 -5.71 9.43 -14.16
C GLU A 97 -4.35 10.13 -14.35
N ASN A 98 -3.85 10.85 -13.34
CA ASN A 98 -2.59 11.55 -13.47
C ASN A 98 -1.41 10.56 -13.48
N LYS A 99 -0.67 10.53 -14.59
CA LYS A 99 0.50 9.65 -14.77
C LYS A 99 1.57 9.79 -13.68
N ASN A 100 1.67 10.96 -13.04
CA ASN A 100 2.68 11.28 -12.03
C ASN A 100 2.24 10.88 -10.59
N LEU A 101 1.05 10.29 -10.43
CA LEU A 101 0.55 9.79 -9.17
C LEU A 101 0.90 8.30 -8.99
N GLU A 102 1.48 7.97 -7.83
CA GLU A 102 1.74 6.61 -7.38
C GLU A 102 1.14 6.39 -6.00
N ILE A 103 0.60 5.19 -5.76
CA ILE A 103 0.01 4.81 -4.46
C ILE A 103 0.94 3.85 -3.74
N SER A 104 1.08 4.03 -2.42
CA SER A 104 1.89 3.18 -1.54
C SER A 104 1.36 1.74 -1.50
N GLU A 105 1.91 0.87 -2.36
CA GLU A 105 1.60 -0.56 -2.46
C GLU A 105 2.80 -1.41 -1.97
N ILE A 106 3.26 -1.13 -0.74
CA ILE A 106 4.48 -1.70 -0.17
C ILE A 106 4.58 -3.24 -0.28
N GLU A 107 3.47 -3.98 -0.14
CA GLU A 107 3.51 -5.45 -0.19
C GLU A 107 3.74 -6.00 -1.62
N LEU A 108 3.67 -5.17 -2.67
CA LEU A 108 4.17 -5.58 -4.00
C LEU A 108 5.70 -5.62 -4.07
N TYR A 109 6.39 -5.15 -3.02
CA TYR A 109 7.83 -5.35 -2.85
C TYR A 109 8.16 -6.64 -2.09
N SER A 110 7.15 -7.35 -1.55
CA SER A 110 7.35 -8.59 -0.81
C SER A 110 7.92 -9.69 -1.70
N TYR A 111 8.91 -10.40 -1.17
CA TYR A 111 9.60 -11.48 -1.87
C TYR A 111 8.64 -12.55 -2.41
N PRO A 112 7.60 -12.99 -1.68
CA PRO A 112 6.60 -13.93 -2.21
C PRO A 112 5.88 -13.40 -3.45
N VAL A 113 5.54 -12.11 -3.47
CA VAL A 113 4.82 -11.48 -4.58
C VAL A 113 5.72 -11.34 -5.80
N LYS A 114 6.98 -10.89 -5.61
CA LYS A 114 7.97 -10.78 -6.70
C LYS A 114 8.34 -12.13 -7.32
N ASN A 115 8.27 -13.21 -6.54
CA ASN A 115 8.67 -14.57 -6.95
C ASN A 115 7.47 -15.51 -7.15
N PHE A 116 6.27 -14.95 -7.35
CA PHE A 116 5.10 -15.77 -7.64
C PHE A 116 5.32 -16.59 -8.93
N PRO A 117 5.09 -17.92 -8.91
CA PRO A 117 5.38 -18.77 -10.05
C PRO A 117 4.45 -18.46 -11.23
N ARG A 118 5.03 -18.36 -12.43
CA ARG A 118 4.28 -18.11 -13.67
C ARG A 118 3.62 -19.38 -14.20
N GLY A 119 2.47 -19.24 -14.86
CA GLY A 119 1.79 -20.34 -15.54
C GLY A 119 1.15 -21.38 -14.61
N VAL A 120 0.96 -21.05 -13.33
CA VAL A 120 0.25 -21.91 -12.39
C VAL A 120 -1.26 -21.65 -12.50
N GLU A 121 -2.01 -22.74 -12.60
CA GLU A 121 -3.48 -22.69 -12.54
C GLU A 121 -3.94 -22.72 -11.08
N VAL A 122 -4.36 -21.56 -10.58
CA VAL A 122 -4.91 -21.40 -9.23
C VAL A 122 -6.43 -21.57 -9.27
N ARG A 123 -6.97 -22.37 -8.36
CA ARG A 123 -8.40 -22.69 -8.27
C ARG A 123 -9.13 -21.95 -7.15
N GLU A 124 -8.41 -21.59 -6.09
CA GLU A 124 -8.94 -20.88 -4.93
C GLU A 124 -7.82 -20.14 -4.22
N ILE A 125 -8.10 -18.94 -3.70
CA ILE A 125 -7.17 -18.09 -2.97
C ILE A 125 -7.69 -17.86 -1.56
N LEU A 126 -6.94 -18.30 -0.54
CA LEU A 126 -7.27 -18.09 0.87
C LEU A 126 -6.26 -17.14 1.49
N VAL A 127 -6.71 -16.04 2.08
CA VAL A 127 -5.86 -15.00 2.65
C VAL A 127 -6.21 -14.78 4.12
N GLU A 128 -5.20 -14.69 4.96
CA GLU A 128 -5.32 -14.30 6.36
C GLU A 128 -4.39 -13.13 6.68
N ARG A 129 -4.96 -12.01 7.12
CA ARG A 129 -4.23 -10.85 7.65
C ARG A 129 -4.78 -10.50 9.04
N LEU A 130 -4.21 -11.14 10.05
CA LEU A 130 -4.67 -11.05 11.44
C LEU A 130 -3.62 -10.28 12.26
N ASN A 131 -3.98 -9.12 12.78
CA ASN A 131 -3.08 -8.24 13.53
C ASN A 131 -3.49 -8.14 15.00
N LYS A 132 -2.49 -8.03 15.89
CA LYS A 132 -2.70 -7.75 17.32
C LYS A 132 -3.07 -6.30 17.62
N GLY A 133 -2.60 -5.37 16.78
CA GLY A 133 -2.87 -3.94 16.94
C GLY A 133 -4.21 -3.55 16.32
N ARG A 134 -4.77 -2.45 16.85
CA ARG A 134 -5.90 -1.76 16.25
C ARG A 134 -5.42 -0.82 15.14
N GLY A 135 -6.21 -0.68 14.08
CA GLY A 135 -5.99 0.29 13.01
C GLY A 135 -6.79 1.58 13.23
N TYR A 136 -7.12 2.25 12.13
CA TYR A 136 -7.71 3.58 12.10
C TYR A 136 -9.17 3.59 11.61
N ILE A 137 -9.45 3.04 10.43
CA ILE A 137 -10.80 3.06 9.79
C ILE A 137 -11.57 1.80 10.19
N ASN A 138 -11.23 0.66 9.59
CA ASN A 138 -11.74 -0.67 9.94
C ASN A 138 -10.80 -1.75 9.33
N PRO A 139 -10.94 -3.04 9.70
CA PRO A 139 -10.08 -4.09 9.19
C PRO A 139 -10.00 -4.21 7.66
N LEU A 140 -11.07 -3.91 6.89
CA LEU A 140 -10.99 -3.97 5.42
C LEU A 140 -10.07 -2.87 4.88
N TRP A 141 -10.32 -1.63 5.27
CA TRP A 141 -9.59 -0.46 4.77
C TRP A 141 -8.13 -0.47 5.21
N ASP A 142 -7.86 -0.93 6.43
CA ASP A 142 -6.50 -0.89 6.95
C ASP A 142 -5.68 -2.14 6.65
N LEU A 143 -6.33 -3.32 6.57
CA LEU A 143 -5.66 -4.60 6.37
C LEU A 143 -5.95 -5.19 4.99
N ALA A 144 -7.22 -5.48 4.68
CA ALA A 144 -7.58 -6.18 3.43
C ALA A 144 -7.15 -5.41 2.19
N TRP A 145 -7.10 -4.07 2.24
CA TRP A 145 -6.56 -3.21 1.19
C TRP A 145 -5.24 -3.71 0.61
N HIS A 146 -4.32 -4.15 1.48
CA HIS A 146 -3.03 -4.67 1.07
C HIS A 146 -3.15 -5.91 0.19
N ASP A 147 -4.08 -6.79 0.56
CA ASP A 147 -4.28 -8.04 -0.14
C ASP A 147 -5.10 -7.84 -1.41
N MET A 148 -6.04 -6.88 -1.42
CA MET A 148 -6.82 -6.52 -2.60
C MET A 148 -5.94 -6.01 -3.75
N TYR A 149 -4.96 -5.13 -3.51
CA TYR A 149 -4.07 -4.72 -4.60
C TYR A 149 -3.13 -5.83 -5.05
N ILE A 150 -2.75 -6.77 -4.18
CA ILE A 150 -1.98 -7.97 -4.58
C ILE A 150 -2.83 -8.86 -5.47
N LEU A 151 -4.11 -9.09 -5.11
CA LEU A 151 -5.04 -9.87 -5.91
C LEU A 151 -5.17 -9.26 -7.31
N GLN A 152 -5.35 -7.93 -7.37
CA GLN A 152 -5.39 -7.20 -8.64
C GLN A 152 -4.12 -7.34 -9.44
N TYR A 153 -2.96 -7.23 -8.79
CA TYR A 153 -1.66 -7.32 -9.44
C TYR A 153 -1.36 -8.72 -10.01
N LEU A 154 -1.71 -9.79 -9.29
CA LEU A 154 -1.39 -11.16 -9.69
C LEU A 154 -2.47 -11.83 -10.54
N PHE A 155 -3.74 -11.51 -10.31
CA PHE A 155 -4.88 -12.25 -10.89
C PHE A 155 -5.83 -11.36 -11.69
N GLY A 156 -5.74 -10.03 -11.58
CA GLY A 156 -6.58 -9.10 -12.34
C GLY A 156 -7.83 -8.64 -11.58
N GLU A 157 -8.86 -8.22 -12.31
CA GLU A 157 -10.03 -7.54 -11.77
C GLU A 157 -10.71 -8.29 -10.61
N LEU A 158 -11.09 -7.55 -9.56
CA LEU A 158 -11.84 -8.10 -8.43
C LEU A 158 -13.34 -7.90 -8.59
N LYS A 159 -14.11 -8.87 -8.12
CA LYS A 159 -15.55 -8.75 -7.89
C LYS A 159 -15.85 -9.25 -6.48
N LEU A 160 -16.51 -8.42 -5.67
CA LEU A 160 -16.93 -8.81 -4.33
C LEU A 160 -18.28 -9.54 -4.40
N GLU A 161 -18.43 -10.58 -3.58
CA GLU A 161 -19.63 -11.43 -3.56
C GLU A 161 -20.33 -11.42 -2.21
N ASP A 162 -19.58 -11.51 -1.11
CA ASP A 162 -20.14 -11.54 0.25
C ASP A 162 -19.16 -10.93 1.25
N PHE A 163 -19.71 -10.36 2.31
CA PHE A 163 -18.97 -9.74 3.40
C PHE A 163 -19.64 -10.02 4.74
N LYS A 164 -18.85 -10.52 5.70
CA LYS A 164 -19.31 -10.83 7.06
C LYS A 164 -18.45 -10.14 8.10
N GLU A 165 -19.10 -9.32 8.91
CA GLU A 165 -18.50 -8.71 10.09
C GLU A 165 -18.48 -9.68 11.28
N GLY A 166 -17.47 -9.55 12.13
CA GLY A 166 -17.34 -10.36 13.34
C GLY A 166 -16.04 -10.09 14.09
N LYS A 167 -15.60 -11.04 14.92
CA LYS A 167 -14.25 -10.98 15.52
C LYS A 167 -13.13 -11.08 14.48
N VAL A 168 -13.39 -11.86 13.43
CA VAL A 168 -12.60 -11.93 12.22
C VAL A 168 -13.55 -11.62 11.08
N TRP A 169 -13.29 -10.55 10.36
CA TRP A 169 -14.08 -10.13 9.22
C TRP A 169 -13.70 -10.99 8.03
N GLU A 170 -14.67 -11.36 7.22
CA GLU A 170 -14.48 -12.21 6.05
C GLU A 170 -15.05 -11.54 4.81
N LEU A 171 -14.22 -11.41 3.77
CA LEU A 171 -14.59 -10.87 2.47
C LEU A 171 -14.36 -11.95 1.42
N THR A 172 -15.38 -12.28 0.63
CA THR A 172 -15.27 -13.25 -0.46
C THR A 172 -15.61 -12.62 -1.80
N GLY A 173 -15.06 -13.20 -2.86
CA GLY A 173 -15.26 -12.71 -4.21
C GLY A 173 -14.46 -13.50 -5.23
N THR A 174 -14.26 -12.91 -6.41
CA THR A 174 -13.37 -13.46 -7.43
C THR A 174 -12.31 -12.45 -7.85
N ALA A 175 -11.11 -12.93 -8.18
CA ALA A 175 -10.01 -12.17 -8.75
C ALA A 175 -9.63 -12.81 -10.09
N GLY A 176 -9.89 -12.12 -11.21
CA GLY A 176 -9.73 -12.71 -12.54
C GLY A 176 -10.58 -13.97 -12.77
N GLY A 177 -11.73 -14.07 -12.09
CA GLY A 177 -12.59 -15.26 -12.09
C GLY A 177 -12.18 -16.37 -11.13
N ILE A 178 -11.08 -16.21 -10.38
CA ILE A 178 -10.63 -17.17 -9.38
C ILE A 178 -11.27 -16.82 -8.02
N PRO A 179 -12.01 -17.74 -7.37
CA PRO A 179 -12.57 -17.50 -6.05
C PRO A 179 -11.50 -17.16 -5.02
N PHE A 180 -11.78 -16.13 -4.21
CA PHE A 180 -10.95 -15.76 -3.08
C PHE A 180 -11.77 -15.61 -1.80
N ARG A 181 -11.07 -15.78 -0.67
CA ARG A 181 -11.55 -15.43 0.66
C ARG A 181 -10.45 -14.74 1.45
N ILE A 182 -10.71 -13.52 1.90
CA ILE A 182 -9.83 -12.74 2.76
C ILE A 182 -10.42 -12.71 4.18
N ARG A 183 -9.65 -13.15 5.16
CA ARG A 183 -9.96 -13.03 6.58
C ARG A 183 -9.05 -11.99 7.22
N VAL A 184 -9.65 -10.95 7.80
CA VAL A 184 -8.91 -9.87 8.46
C VAL A 184 -9.42 -9.60 9.87
N ALA A 185 -8.51 -9.24 10.76
CA ALA A 185 -8.86 -8.87 12.14
C ALA A 185 -7.87 -7.88 12.73
N TRP A 186 -8.40 -6.95 13.52
CA TRP A 186 -7.64 -6.23 14.54
C TRP A 186 -7.72 -6.95 15.87
N GLU A 187 -6.83 -6.58 16.79
CA GLU A 187 -6.88 -7.05 18.18
C GLU A 187 -6.99 -8.58 18.29
N TYR A 188 -6.41 -9.29 17.32
CA TYR A 188 -6.49 -10.74 17.25
C TYR A 188 -5.70 -11.35 18.41
N GLU A 189 -6.37 -12.20 19.19
CA GLU A 189 -5.82 -12.81 20.41
C GLU A 189 -4.66 -13.78 20.10
N GLY A 190 -4.61 -14.32 18.89
CA GLY A 190 -3.57 -15.26 18.45
C GLY A 190 -2.28 -14.58 17.96
N ASN A 191 -1.50 -15.33 17.18
CA ASN A 191 -0.29 -14.80 16.54
C ASN A 191 -0.65 -13.87 15.38
N VAL A 192 0.25 -12.93 15.07
CA VAL A 192 0.12 -12.11 13.86
C VAL A 192 0.28 -13.02 12.64
N VAL A 193 -0.64 -12.91 11.68
CA VAL A 193 -0.64 -13.71 10.45
C VAL A 193 -0.70 -12.77 9.24
N ARG A 194 0.16 -13.00 8.24
CA ARG A 194 0.01 -12.45 6.88
C ARG A 194 0.33 -13.57 5.89
N ARG A 195 -0.67 -14.38 5.59
CA ARG A 195 -0.49 -15.61 4.84
C ARG A 195 -1.49 -15.72 3.71
N TRP A 196 -1.02 -16.21 2.57
CA TRP A 196 -1.85 -16.65 1.47
C TRP A 196 -1.63 -18.15 1.24
N VAL A 197 -2.72 -18.85 0.96
CA VAL A 197 -2.74 -20.25 0.54
C VAL A 197 -3.50 -20.31 -0.78
N LEU A 198 -2.80 -20.64 -1.86
CA LEU A 198 -3.38 -20.75 -3.18
C LEU A 198 -3.50 -22.23 -3.53
N LYS A 199 -4.73 -22.69 -3.76
CA LYS A 199 -5.03 -24.07 -4.13
C LYS A 199 -4.76 -24.28 -5.60
N THR A 200 -3.98 -25.30 -5.95
CA THR A 200 -3.67 -25.66 -7.35
C THR A 200 -3.90 -27.16 -7.58
N SER A 201 -3.81 -27.61 -8.83
CA SER A 201 -3.87 -29.03 -9.17
C SER A 201 -2.64 -29.83 -8.75
N LYS A 202 -1.51 -29.17 -8.47
CA LYS A 202 -0.20 -29.80 -8.17
C LYS A 202 0.23 -29.67 -6.70
N GLY A 203 -0.65 -29.14 -5.86
CA GLY A 203 -0.38 -28.82 -4.46
C GLY A 203 -0.57 -27.33 -4.16
N ASP A 204 -0.48 -26.95 -2.89
CA ASP A 204 -0.71 -25.57 -2.49
C ASP A 204 0.54 -24.71 -2.71
N ILE A 205 0.33 -23.44 -3.09
CA ILE A 205 1.34 -22.39 -2.96
C ILE A 205 1.07 -21.66 -1.65
N LEU A 206 2.08 -21.59 -0.79
CA LEU A 206 2.03 -20.87 0.48
C LEU A 206 2.89 -19.61 0.38
N MET A 207 2.31 -18.43 0.63
CA MET A 207 3.05 -17.18 0.73
C MET A 207 2.93 -16.66 2.16
N ASP A 208 4.05 -16.49 2.85
CA ASP A 208 4.13 -15.87 4.18
C ASP A 208 4.81 -14.50 4.03
N LEU A 209 4.01 -13.44 4.06
CA LEU A 209 4.44 -12.05 3.85
C LEU A 209 5.12 -11.46 5.10
N LEU A 210 5.03 -12.13 6.26
CA LEU A 210 5.80 -11.74 7.45
C LEU A 210 7.22 -12.32 7.37
N LYS A 211 7.34 -13.57 6.93
CA LYS A 211 8.62 -14.29 6.82
C LYS A 211 9.33 -14.07 5.50
N GLU A 212 8.73 -13.31 4.58
CA GLU A 212 9.25 -13.10 3.23
C GLU A 212 9.55 -14.43 2.51
N GLU A 213 8.62 -15.38 2.62
CA GLU A 213 8.76 -16.77 2.18
C GLU A 213 7.64 -17.21 1.24
N ILE A 214 7.98 -17.94 0.18
CA ILE A 214 7.04 -18.64 -0.70
C ILE A 214 7.43 -20.12 -0.82
N ALA A 215 6.46 -21.01 -0.66
CA ALA A 215 6.66 -22.45 -0.77
C ALA A 215 5.70 -23.07 -1.80
N TYR A 216 6.22 -23.90 -2.70
CA TYR A 216 5.49 -24.62 -3.74
C TYR A 216 6.37 -25.72 -4.34
N ASP A 217 5.78 -26.79 -4.90
CA ASP A 217 6.50 -27.91 -5.53
C ASP A 217 7.63 -28.51 -4.67
N GLY A 218 7.41 -28.61 -3.35
CA GLY A 218 8.40 -29.10 -2.39
C GLY A 218 9.60 -28.16 -2.16
N LYS A 219 9.59 -26.97 -2.75
CA LYS A 219 10.61 -25.92 -2.57
C LYS A 219 10.11 -24.87 -1.60
N VAL A 220 11.06 -24.28 -0.88
CA VAL A 220 10.83 -23.10 -0.02
C VAL A 220 11.85 -22.04 -0.44
N LEU A 221 11.37 -20.91 -0.95
CA LEU A 221 12.17 -19.76 -1.32
C LEU A 221 11.93 -18.67 -0.27
N ARG A 222 13.00 -18.08 0.27
CA ARG A 222 12.90 -17.01 1.27
C ARG A 222 13.95 -15.94 1.07
N LYS A 223 13.65 -14.73 1.52
CA LYS A 223 14.60 -13.62 1.62
C LYS A 223 14.88 -13.32 3.08
N ASN A 224 16.11 -13.57 3.52
CA ASN A 224 16.50 -13.38 4.94
C ASN A 224 16.55 -11.89 5.35
N GLN A 225 16.73 -10.98 4.39
CA GLN A 225 16.81 -9.54 4.64
C GLN A 225 16.23 -8.76 3.45
N GLY A 226 15.38 -7.77 3.72
CA GLY A 226 14.86 -6.85 2.73
C GLY A 226 14.04 -5.75 3.41
N ASP A 227 14.07 -4.56 2.84
CA ASP A 227 13.25 -3.44 3.31
C ASP A 227 12.34 -3.00 2.17
N LYS A 228 11.09 -3.46 2.24
CA LYS A 228 10.05 -3.20 1.25
C LYS A 228 9.77 -1.71 1.07
N LEU A 229 9.80 -0.95 2.18
CA LEU A 229 9.56 0.49 2.13
C LEU A 229 10.75 1.20 1.49
N ARG A 230 11.98 0.81 1.84
CA ARG A 230 13.20 1.35 1.24
C ARG A 230 13.21 1.12 -0.26
N GLU A 231 12.95 -0.12 -0.71
CA GLU A 231 12.88 -0.45 -2.14
C GLU A 231 11.81 0.39 -2.85
N MET A 232 10.64 0.58 -2.24
CA MET A 232 9.58 1.42 -2.80
C MET A 232 9.95 2.89 -2.93
N VAL A 233 10.54 3.46 -1.88
CA VAL A 233 11.00 4.85 -1.90
C VAL A 233 12.11 5.00 -2.92
N GLU A 234 13.06 4.08 -2.99
CA GLU A 234 14.16 4.11 -3.96
C GLU A 234 13.66 4.08 -5.42
N ASP A 235 12.70 3.20 -5.72
CA ASP A 235 12.08 3.12 -7.04
C ASP A 235 11.35 4.42 -7.40
N PHE A 236 10.54 4.95 -6.47
CA PHE A 236 9.86 6.23 -6.65
C PHE A 236 10.85 7.36 -6.91
N LEU A 237 11.93 7.46 -6.13
CA LEU A 237 12.97 8.49 -6.32
C LEU A 237 13.64 8.38 -7.69
N LYS A 238 13.97 7.16 -8.12
CA LYS A 238 14.56 6.88 -9.44
C LYS A 238 13.58 7.08 -10.60
N GLY A 239 12.29 7.30 -10.31
CA GLY A 239 11.25 7.46 -11.33
C GLY A 239 10.83 6.14 -11.98
N MET A 240 11.14 5.01 -11.34
CA MET A 240 10.65 3.72 -11.73
C MET A 240 9.21 3.60 -11.24
N ARG A 241 8.26 3.86 -12.14
CA ARG A 241 6.84 3.91 -11.81
C ARG A 241 6.25 2.52 -11.69
N ARG A 242 5.35 2.35 -10.73
CA ARG A 242 4.47 1.18 -10.71
C ARG A 242 3.17 1.46 -11.45
N GLU A 243 3.14 0.99 -12.70
CA GLU A 243 1.96 1.12 -13.55
C GLU A 243 0.70 0.53 -12.87
N GLY A 244 -0.41 1.25 -13.03
CA GLY A 244 -1.73 0.86 -12.55
C GLY A 244 -1.95 0.98 -11.03
N SER A 245 -1.04 1.56 -10.23
CA SER A 245 -1.26 1.70 -8.78
C SER A 245 -2.47 2.58 -8.46
N ALA A 246 -2.63 3.69 -9.19
CA ALA A 246 -3.79 4.57 -9.02
C ALA A 246 -5.09 3.89 -9.46
N GLU A 247 -5.07 3.14 -10.57
CA GLU A 247 -6.23 2.38 -11.04
C GLU A 247 -6.66 1.30 -10.03
N ARG A 248 -5.70 0.52 -9.50
CA ARG A 248 -5.97 -0.49 -8.47
C ARG A 248 -6.54 0.12 -7.20
N ALA A 249 -6.01 1.27 -6.80
CA ALA A 249 -6.48 1.99 -5.62
C ALA A 249 -7.90 2.56 -5.81
N LEU A 250 -8.21 3.10 -7.00
CA LEU A 250 -9.57 3.55 -7.34
C LEU A 250 -10.56 2.38 -7.28
N LYS A 251 -10.22 1.24 -7.89
CA LYS A 251 -11.04 0.02 -7.81
C LYS A 251 -11.23 -0.44 -6.36
N ASN A 252 -10.19 -0.40 -5.53
CA ASN A 252 -10.33 -0.72 -4.11
C ASN A 252 -11.33 0.21 -3.40
N LEU A 253 -11.28 1.52 -3.65
CA LEU A 253 -12.25 2.46 -3.08
C LEU A 253 -13.68 2.10 -3.49
N GLU A 254 -13.92 1.93 -4.79
CA GLU A 254 -15.27 1.63 -5.32
C GLU A 254 -15.82 0.32 -4.76
N LEU A 255 -14.98 -0.71 -4.67
CA LEU A 255 -15.38 -2.00 -4.11
C LEU A 255 -15.69 -1.88 -2.60
N LEU A 256 -14.85 -1.20 -1.83
CA LEU A 256 -15.08 -1.05 -0.38
C LEU A 256 -16.27 -0.14 -0.05
N GLU A 257 -16.53 0.88 -0.87
CA GLU A 257 -17.73 1.71 -0.77
C GLU A 257 -19.01 0.94 -1.13
N SER A 258 -18.93 -0.04 -2.03
CA SER A 258 -20.10 -0.86 -2.38
C SER A 258 -20.57 -1.78 -1.24
N LEU A 259 -19.76 -1.93 -0.19
CA LEU A 259 -20.08 -2.70 1.01
C LEU A 259 -20.76 -1.87 2.12
N THR A 260 -20.82 -0.54 1.99
CA THR A 260 -21.44 0.39 2.96
C THR A 260 -22.82 0.84 2.51
#